data_AF-A0A9D1F894-F1
#
_entry.id   AF-A0A9D1F894-F1
#
_cell.length_a   1.000
_cell.length_b   1.000
_cell.length_c   1.000
_cell.angle_alpha   90.00
_cell.angle_beta   90.00
_cell.angle_gamma   90.00
#
_symmetry.space_group_name_H-M   'P 1'
#
loop_
_entity.id
_entity.type
_entity.pdbx_description
1 polymer ?
#
loop_
_entity_poly.entity_id
_entity_poly.type
_entity_poly.pdbx_seq_one_letter_code
_entity_poly.pdbx_strand_id
1 'polypeptide(L)'
;MYRGTYAQPGGSSRRRRRRTNLFLALVFLLELAVIGGFAAWLLLPEEPNRPESSQPGPEQPSVSAPVEPEPVPEDPAVTQARTQLLEEARQLMRGYYYEEALQLLDGAPDLANDETDALRQELADLQAQLVPYADGQFYHIFFHSLIVDTDKAFDGDYDAPGYDLYMTTVSEFEAMLPKLQEAGFVLVDIHDLVEFQDGVAVRKEILLPPGKKPLVLSVDDVNYYQYMADDGFASRLDLDENGQVKAVVDGVLTDNGDVVPILGRYVAEHPEFSWRGAKGILALTGYEGAFGYRITDLEDYDEATGQAMLQKTQAVAQALRETGWQIACHSYTHNQYWNNRTITMEQIQYDIGRWKRDIAPYVGETDIFISPFGVSFARDDARMAFLREQGFSIYCHVDSTMPTKWDGSWFIQGRINLDGLTMKRYPERISQYFFDPSEILDPARPQ
;
A
#
# COMPACT_ATOMS: atom_id res chain seq x y z
N MET A 1 9.31 -50.02 -12.07
CA MET A 1 8.65 -50.92 -13.05
C MET A 1 7.34 -51.41 -12.44
N TYR A 2 6.23 -50.69 -12.63
CA TYR A 2 4.86 -51.21 -12.47
C TYR A 2 3.96 -50.36 -13.36
N ARG A 3 3.40 -51.01 -14.39
CA ARG A 3 2.52 -50.43 -15.42
C ARG A 3 1.07 -50.62 -14.99
N GLY A 4 0.26 -49.58 -15.08
CA GLY A 4 -1.21 -49.62 -15.05
C GLY A 4 -1.75 -48.87 -16.26
N THR A 5 -2.60 -49.53 -17.02
CA THR A 5 -2.99 -49.24 -18.41
C THR A 5 -4.16 -48.26 -18.57
N TYR A 6 -4.07 -47.51 -19.67
CA TYR A 6 -5.05 -46.68 -20.39
C TYR A 6 -6.54 -47.07 -20.34
N ALA A 7 -7.40 -46.04 -20.30
CA ALA A 7 -8.65 -45.98 -21.05
C ALA A 7 -8.86 -44.55 -21.61
N GLN A 8 -9.05 -44.44 -22.93
CA GLN A 8 -9.30 -43.21 -23.69
C GLN A 8 -10.82 -42.94 -23.84
N PRO A 9 -11.22 -41.70 -24.22
CA PRO A 9 -12.58 -41.18 -24.08
C PRO A 9 -13.45 -41.36 -25.34
N GLY A 10 -14.75 -41.56 -25.15
CA GLY A 10 -15.78 -41.54 -26.21
C GLY A 10 -16.50 -40.19 -26.25
N GLY A 11 -16.61 -39.60 -27.44
CA GLY A 11 -17.12 -38.25 -27.65
C GLY A 11 -18.54 -38.11 -28.24
N SER A 12 -18.79 -36.88 -28.71
CA SER A 12 -19.95 -36.34 -29.44
C SER A 12 -21.13 -35.90 -28.55
N SER A 13 -21.83 -34.78 -28.76
CA SER A 13 -22.03 -33.97 -29.98
C SER A 13 -22.56 -32.55 -29.66
N ARG A 14 -22.40 -31.66 -30.64
CA ARG A 14 -22.81 -30.23 -30.72
C ARG A 14 -24.32 -29.99 -30.84
N ARG A 15 -24.76 -28.82 -30.34
CA ARG A 15 -25.81 -27.85 -30.79
C ARG A 15 -26.62 -27.37 -29.55
N ARG A 16 -26.99 -26.10 -29.32
CA ARG A 16 -27.30 -24.97 -30.22
C ARG A 16 -27.45 -23.66 -29.38
N ARG A 17 -26.93 -22.56 -29.92
CA ARG A 17 -27.48 -21.17 -29.99
C ARG A 17 -28.05 -20.42 -28.76
N ARG A 18 -27.47 -19.22 -28.62
CA ARG A 18 -28.08 -17.87 -28.48
C ARG A 18 -28.83 -17.56 -27.17
N ARG A 19 -28.29 -16.63 -26.38
CA ARG A 19 -28.96 -15.45 -25.79
C ARG A 19 -28.03 -14.72 -24.82
N THR A 20 -27.44 -13.60 -25.23
CA THR A 20 -27.03 -12.48 -24.35
C THR A 20 -26.44 -11.30 -25.16
N ASN A 21 -27.20 -10.77 -26.14
CA ASN A 21 -26.90 -9.48 -26.79
C ASN A 21 -28.06 -8.47 -26.60
N LEU A 22 -28.80 -8.54 -25.48
CA LEU A 22 -29.92 -7.62 -25.23
C LEU A 22 -29.61 -6.51 -24.21
N PHE A 23 -28.43 -6.55 -23.54
CA PHE A 23 -28.07 -5.53 -22.55
C PHE A 23 -27.22 -4.38 -23.14
N LEU A 24 -26.52 -4.62 -24.25
CA LEU A 24 -25.68 -3.62 -24.94
C LEU A 24 -26.46 -2.68 -25.89
N ALA A 25 -27.74 -2.96 -26.18
CA ALA A 25 -28.55 -2.12 -27.07
C ALA A 25 -29.34 -1.02 -26.34
N LEU A 26 -29.43 -1.07 -25.00
CA LEU A 26 -30.17 -0.09 -24.20
C LEU A 26 -29.30 1.08 -23.73
N VAL A 27 -27.98 0.89 -23.63
CA VAL A 27 -27.03 1.93 -23.24
C VAL A 27 -26.74 2.90 -24.40
N PHE A 28 -26.72 2.42 -25.65
CA PHE A 28 -26.47 3.27 -26.84
C PHE A 28 -27.64 4.19 -27.25
N LEU A 29 -28.87 3.94 -26.78
CA LEU A 29 -30.03 4.78 -27.10
C LEU A 29 -30.20 5.99 -26.16
N LEU A 30 -29.54 6.00 -25.01
CA LEU A 30 -29.55 7.13 -24.07
C LEU A 30 -28.51 8.20 -24.41
N GLU A 31 -27.37 7.82 -25.01
CA GLU A 31 -26.34 8.80 -25.43
C GLU A 31 -26.74 9.60 -26.69
N LEU A 32 -27.53 9.03 -27.61
CA LEU A 32 -27.99 9.75 -28.81
C LEU A 32 -29.06 10.81 -28.52
N ALA A 33 -29.77 10.75 -27.38
CA ALA A 33 -30.75 11.76 -26.98
C ALA A 33 -30.09 13.02 -26.39
N VAL A 34 -28.91 12.88 -25.77
CA VAL A 34 -28.18 14.01 -25.16
C VAL A 34 -27.41 14.80 -26.22
N ILE A 35 -26.88 14.14 -27.25
CA ILE A 35 -26.16 14.80 -28.36
C ILE A 35 -27.13 15.50 -29.33
N GLY A 36 -28.36 15.00 -29.50
CA GLY A 36 -29.38 15.62 -30.36
C GLY A 36 -29.99 16.92 -29.81
N GLY A 37 -30.01 17.10 -28.49
CA GLY A 37 -30.56 18.30 -27.84
C GLY A 37 -29.67 19.54 -27.95
N PHE A 38 -28.34 19.36 -28.07
CA PHE A 38 -27.39 20.47 -28.11
C PHE A 38 -27.20 21.08 -29.51
N ALA A 39 -27.45 20.29 -30.57
CA ALA A 39 -27.33 20.76 -31.96
C ALA A 39 -28.55 21.57 -32.48
N ALA A 40 -29.71 21.46 -31.82
CA ALA A 40 -30.94 22.16 -32.23
C ALA A 40 -31.03 23.61 -31.69
N TRP A 41 -30.17 24.00 -30.75
CA TRP A 41 -30.14 25.36 -30.19
C TRP A 41 -29.31 26.36 -31.03
N LEU A 42 -28.44 25.86 -31.93
CA LEU A 42 -27.49 26.65 -32.72
C LEU A 42 -28.00 27.07 -34.12
N LEU A 43 -29.27 26.81 -34.48
CA LEU A 43 -29.79 26.98 -35.86
C LEU A 43 -31.12 27.72 -35.97
N LEU A 44 -31.43 28.67 -35.08
CA LEU A 44 -32.58 29.58 -35.31
C LEU A 44 -32.11 30.96 -35.80
N PRO A 45 -32.61 31.43 -36.96
CA PRO A 45 -32.20 32.70 -37.55
C PRO A 45 -32.84 33.90 -36.85
N GLU A 46 -32.08 35.00 -36.77
CA GLU A 46 -32.58 36.35 -36.47
C GLU A 46 -33.63 36.78 -37.52
N GLU A 47 -34.79 37.27 -37.06
CA GLU A 47 -35.79 37.90 -37.92
C GLU A 47 -35.67 39.44 -37.87
N PRO A 48 -35.91 40.14 -39.00
CA PRO A 48 -35.63 41.57 -39.15
C PRO A 48 -36.85 42.48 -38.93
N ASN A 49 -36.52 43.75 -38.70
CA ASN A 49 -37.31 44.99 -38.59
C ASN A 49 -38.78 45.07 -39.09
N ARG A 50 -39.55 45.83 -38.29
CA ARG A 50 -40.93 46.38 -38.45
C ARG A 50 -41.17 47.18 -39.76
N PRO A 51 -42.46 47.49 -40.06
CA PRO A 51 -42.96 48.84 -39.72
C PRO A 51 -44.37 48.92 -39.08
N GLU A 52 -44.67 50.14 -38.64
CA GLU A 52 -45.76 50.70 -37.81
C GLU A 52 -47.22 50.46 -38.21
N SER A 53 -48.12 50.44 -37.21
CA SER A 53 -49.37 51.25 -37.21
C SER A 53 -50.04 51.38 -35.82
N SER A 54 -50.10 52.63 -35.31
CA SER A 54 -51.20 53.33 -34.61
C SER A 54 -51.82 52.86 -33.26
N GLN A 55 -51.42 53.59 -32.19
CA GLN A 55 -52.19 54.26 -31.11
C GLN A 55 -52.71 53.53 -29.84
N PRO A 56 -52.81 54.25 -28.68
CA PRO A 56 -52.39 53.74 -27.36
C PRO A 56 -53.53 53.56 -26.32
N GLY A 57 -53.28 52.69 -25.32
CA GLY A 57 -53.99 52.63 -24.03
C GLY A 57 -52.99 52.83 -22.87
N PRO A 58 -53.40 53.36 -21.71
CA PRO A 58 -52.49 54.00 -20.76
C PRO A 58 -51.61 53.02 -19.98
N GLU A 59 -50.34 53.40 -19.84
CA GLU A 59 -49.27 52.72 -19.10
C GLU A 59 -49.51 52.68 -17.58
N GLN A 60 -49.23 51.52 -16.98
CA GLN A 60 -48.76 51.42 -15.60
C GLN A 60 -47.23 51.21 -15.61
N PRO A 61 -46.46 51.88 -14.75
CA PRO A 61 -45.01 51.77 -14.77
C PRO A 61 -44.57 50.41 -14.20
N SER A 62 -43.89 49.61 -15.03
CA SER A 62 -43.18 48.41 -14.58
C SER A 62 -41.76 48.80 -14.16
N VAL A 63 -41.38 48.37 -12.97
CA VAL A 63 -40.09 48.63 -12.34
C VAL A 63 -39.05 47.68 -12.98
N SER A 64 -37.97 48.24 -13.51
CA SER A 64 -36.82 47.52 -14.03
C SER A 64 -36.16 46.67 -12.94
N ALA A 65 -35.95 45.38 -13.21
CA ALA A 65 -35.12 44.51 -12.40
C ALA A 65 -33.65 45.01 -12.40
N PRO A 66 -32.89 44.87 -11.29
CA PRO A 66 -31.49 45.24 -11.27
C PRO A 66 -30.69 44.30 -12.18
N VAL A 67 -29.85 44.89 -13.03
CA VAL A 67 -28.81 44.17 -13.78
C VAL A 67 -27.74 43.76 -12.77
N GLU A 68 -27.53 42.46 -12.61
CA GLU A 68 -26.42 41.91 -11.84
C GLU A 68 -25.10 42.34 -12.51
N PRO A 69 -24.14 42.94 -11.79
CA PRO A 69 -22.89 43.37 -12.41
C PRO A 69 -22.13 42.14 -12.94
N GLU A 70 -21.63 42.21 -14.18
CA GLU A 70 -20.73 41.19 -14.71
C GLU A 70 -19.52 41.03 -13.77
N PRO A 71 -19.10 39.80 -13.44
CA PRO A 71 -17.96 39.57 -12.57
C PRO A 71 -16.72 40.21 -13.20
N VAL A 72 -16.03 41.05 -12.43
CA VAL A 72 -14.73 41.62 -12.81
C VAL A 72 -13.78 40.44 -13.06
N PRO A 73 -13.11 40.35 -14.22
CA PRO A 73 -12.17 39.27 -14.47
C PRO A 73 -11.08 39.30 -13.41
N GLU A 74 -10.94 38.18 -12.72
CA GLU A 74 -9.94 38.01 -11.68
C GLU A 74 -8.52 37.99 -12.27
N ASP A 75 -7.53 38.40 -11.47
CA ASP A 75 -6.13 38.37 -11.88
C ASP A 75 -5.71 36.92 -12.23
N PRO A 76 -5.21 36.65 -13.45
CA PRO A 76 -4.76 35.32 -13.85
C PRO A 76 -3.76 34.68 -12.89
N ALA A 77 -2.92 35.47 -12.21
CA ALA A 77 -1.96 34.96 -11.23
C ALA A 77 -2.67 34.43 -9.97
N VAL A 78 -3.72 35.11 -9.52
CA VAL A 78 -4.58 34.68 -8.40
C VAL A 78 -5.32 33.40 -8.78
N THR A 79 -5.87 33.34 -9.99
CA THR A 79 -6.53 32.13 -10.50
C THR A 79 -5.58 30.93 -10.52
N GLN A 80 -4.36 31.09 -11.06
CA GLN A 80 -3.36 30.01 -11.10
C GLN A 80 -2.94 29.55 -9.70
N ALA A 81 -2.66 30.48 -8.79
CA ALA A 81 -2.28 30.16 -7.42
C ALA A 81 -3.40 29.42 -6.68
N ARG A 82 -4.67 29.84 -6.87
CA ARG A 82 -5.82 29.13 -6.29
C ARG A 82 -5.97 27.73 -6.87
N THR A 83 -5.79 27.54 -8.17
CA THR A 83 -5.85 26.21 -8.78
C THR A 83 -4.83 25.26 -8.16
N GLN A 84 -3.60 25.74 -7.93
CA GLN A 84 -2.56 24.95 -7.25
C GLN A 84 -2.92 24.63 -5.80
N LEU A 85 -3.41 25.62 -5.05
CA LEU A 85 -3.88 25.44 -3.67
C LEU A 85 -4.99 24.39 -3.57
N LEU A 86 -5.99 24.45 -4.45
CA LEU A 86 -7.09 23.49 -4.49
C LEU A 86 -6.62 22.08 -4.86
N GLU A 87 -5.66 21.95 -5.79
CA GLU A 87 -5.09 20.65 -6.15
C GLU A 87 -4.33 20.04 -4.97
N GLU A 88 -3.48 20.81 -4.30
CA GLU A 88 -2.73 20.36 -3.12
C GLU A 88 -3.68 19.95 -1.98
N ALA A 89 -4.69 20.76 -1.69
CA ALA A 89 -5.71 20.43 -0.69
C ALA A 89 -6.50 19.16 -1.04
N ARG A 90 -6.83 18.93 -2.32
CA ARG A 90 -7.49 17.70 -2.77
C ARG A 90 -6.58 16.47 -2.66
N GLN A 91 -5.28 16.61 -2.90
CA GLN A 91 -4.34 15.49 -2.67
C GLN A 91 -4.26 15.12 -1.20
N LEU A 92 -4.15 16.11 -0.30
CA LEU A 92 -4.20 15.90 1.14
C LEU A 92 -5.53 15.24 1.56
N MET A 93 -6.65 15.72 1.02
CA MET A 93 -7.98 15.14 1.26
C MET A 93 -8.05 13.65 0.91
N ARG A 94 -7.56 13.26 -0.29
CA ARG A 94 -7.56 11.85 -0.72
C ARG A 94 -6.71 10.96 0.19
N GLY A 95 -5.65 11.49 0.79
CA GLY A 95 -4.77 10.81 1.74
C GLY A 95 -5.20 10.89 3.21
N TYR A 96 -6.42 11.36 3.50
CA TYR A 96 -6.96 11.51 4.86
C TYR A 96 -6.28 12.59 5.74
N TYR A 97 -5.58 13.53 5.12
CA TYR A 97 -4.99 14.69 5.80
C TYR A 97 -5.99 15.85 5.85
N TYR A 98 -7.19 15.60 6.39
CA TYR A 98 -8.28 16.56 6.33
C TYR A 98 -7.97 17.84 7.10
N GLU A 99 -7.34 17.73 8.27
CA GLU A 99 -6.97 18.88 9.09
C GLU A 99 -5.89 19.73 8.40
N GLU A 100 -4.89 19.08 7.82
CA GLU A 100 -3.82 19.76 7.09
C GLU A 100 -4.34 20.45 5.83
N ALA A 101 -5.29 19.82 5.12
CA ALA A 101 -5.94 20.43 3.96
C ALA A 101 -6.76 21.68 4.37
N LEU A 102 -7.48 21.62 5.51
CA LEU A 102 -8.18 22.78 6.05
C LEU A 102 -7.21 23.90 6.44
N GLN A 103 -6.13 23.57 7.15
CA GLN A 103 -5.09 24.54 7.54
C GLN A 103 -4.43 25.19 6.31
N LEU A 104 -4.18 24.42 5.25
CA LEU A 104 -3.64 24.91 3.98
C LEU A 104 -4.59 25.95 3.34
N LEU A 105 -5.89 25.65 3.27
CA LEU A 105 -6.90 26.57 2.73
C LEU A 105 -7.07 27.82 3.61
N ASP A 106 -7.05 27.67 4.93
CA ASP A 106 -7.21 28.79 5.88
C ASP A 106 -5.98 29.71 5.92
N GLY A 107 -4.80 29.18 5.58
CA GLY A 107 -3.56 29.94 5.44
C GLY A 107 -3.49 30.87 4.22
N ALA A 108 -4.45 30.77 3.29
CA ALA A 108 -4.48 31.54 2.04
C ALA A 108 -5.79 32.34 1.85
N PRO A 109 -6.16 33.25 2.77
CA PRO A 109 -7.42 33.99 2.71
C PRO A 109 -7.55 34.88 1.46
N ASP A 110 -6.43 35.38 0.92
CA ASP A 110 -6.41 36.19 -0.31
C ASP A 110 -6.79 35.39 -1.56
N LEU A 111 -6.78 34.06 -1.48
CA LEU A 111 -7.20 33.15 -2.55
C LEU A 111 -8.62 32.62 -2.34
N ALA A 112 -9.33 33.06 -1.30
CA ALA A 112 -10.66 32.55 -0.97
C ALA A 112 -11.71 32.90 -2.05
N ASN A 113 -12.54 31.92 -2.37
CA ASN A 113 -13.73 32.03 -3.22
C ASN A 113 -14.70 30.86 -2.91
N ASP A 114 -15.81 30.82 -3.63
CA ASP A 114 -16.83 29.76 -3.52
C ASP A 114 -16.26 28.34 -3.67
N GLU A 115 -15.25 28.12 -4.53
CA GLU A 115 -14.62 26.80 -4.70
C GLU A 115 -13.81 26.38 -3.46
N THR A 116 -13.02 27.30 -2.89
CA THR A 116 -12.29 27.03 -1.66
C THR A 116 -13.24 26.78 -0.49
N ASP A 117 -14.36 27.51 -0.41
CA ASP A 117 -15.36 27.34 0.63
C ASP A 117 -16.11 26.01 0.51
N ALA A 118 -16.44 25.60 -0.73
CA ALA A 118 -17.01 24.28 -1.00
C ALA A 118 -16.06 23.15 -0.58
N LEU A 119 -14.76 23.27 -0.88
CA LEU A 119 -13.77 22.26 -0.48
C LEU A 119 -13.57 22.23 1.04
N ARG A 120 -13.57 23.40 1.73
CA ARG A 120 -13.54 23.45 3.20
C ARG A 120 -14.73 22.72 3.82
N GLN A 121 -15.94 22.93 3.28
CA GLN A 121 -17.13 22.25 3.77
C GLN A 121 -17.05 20.74 3.53
N GLU A 122 -16.61 20.29 2.35
CA GLU A 122 -16.42 18.87 2.05
C GLU A 122 -15.43 18.20 3.00
N LEU A 123 -14.28 18.85 3.26
CA LEU A 123 -13.26 18.39 4.21
C LEU A 123 -13.82 18.25 5.63
N ALA A 124 -14.56 19.26 6.11
CA ALA A 124 -15.18 19.23 7.42
C ALA A 124 -16.23 18.11 7.54
N ASP A 125 -17.03 17.90 6.49
CA ASP A 125 -18.02 16.83 6.43
C ASP A 125 -17.36 15.45 6.43
N LEU A 126 -16.28 15.25 5.66
CA LEU A 126 -15.51 14.01 5.63
C LEU A 126 -14.85 13.71 6.98
N GLN A 127 -14.26 14.73 7.62
CA GLN A 127 -13.67 14.60 8.95
C GLN A 127 -14.72 14.23 10.00
N ALA A 128 -15.90 14.85 9.96
CA ALA A 128 -17.00 14.56 10.88
C ALA A 128 -17.62 13.16 10.68
N GLN A 129 -17.47 12.57 9.49
CA GLN A 129 -17.97 11.22 9.17
C GLN A 129 -17.03 10.10 9.63
N LEU A 130 -15.80 10.40 10.06
CA LEU A 130 -14.88 9.39 10.57
C LEU A 130 -15.50 8.70 11.80
N VAL A 131 -15.40 7.37 11.83
CA VAL A 131 -15.93 6.54 12.91
C VAL A 131 -14.84 5.67 13.52
N PRO A 132 -14.90 5.37 14.83
CA PRO A 132 -14.03 4.38 15.43
C PRO A 132 -14.13 3.04 14.70
N TYR A 133 -12.98 2.45 14.36
CA TYR A 133 -12.96 1.08 13.88
C TYR A 133 -13.37 0.13 15.01
N ALA A 134 -14.64 -0.28 14.98
CA ALA A 134 -15.28 -1.01 16.05
C ALA A 134 -15.14 -2.53 15.95
N ASP A 135 -14.71 -3.06 14.79
CA ASP A 135 -14.42 -4.48 14.66
C ASP A 135 -13.22 -4.86 15.56
N GLY A 136 -13.22 -6.08 16.06
CA GLY A 136 -12.14 -6.66 16.85
C GLY A 136 -11.03 -7.28 16.00
N GLN A 137 -11.29 -7.53 14.71
CA GLN A 137 -10.30 -8.08 13.78
C GLN A 137 -9.43 -6.98 13.18
N PHE A 138 -8.12 -7.09 13.37
CA PHE A 138 -7.11 -6.30 12.64
C PHE A 138 -6.38 -7.23 11.68
N TYR A 139 -5.98 -6.71 10.53
CA TYR A 139 -5.43 -7.51 9.46
C TYR A 139 -3.97 -7.18 9.29
N HIS A 140 -3.12 -8.20 9.21
CA HIS A 140 -1.70 -8.05 8.97
C HIS A 140 -1.27 -9.10 7.94
N ILE A 141 -0.98 -8.64 6.73
CA ILE A 141 -0.47 -9.47 5.63
C ILE A 141 1.02 -9.28 5.47
N PHE A 142 1.70 -10.30 4.96
CA PHE A 142 3.12 -10.15 4.66
C PHE A 142 3.58 -10.87 3.40
N PHE A 143 4.73 -10.41 2.95
CA PHE A 143 5.45 -10.86 1.77
C PHE A 143 6.93 -11.04 2.10
N HIS A 144 7.65 -11.66 1.18
CA HIS A 144 9.11 -11.52 1.06
C HIS A 144 9.39 -10.67 -0.19
N SER A 145 10.65 -10.62 -0.62
CA SER A 145 10.99 -10.07 -1.94
C SER A 145 10.20 -10.77 -3.06
N LEU A 146 9.72 -9.99 -4.02
CA LEU A 146 8.89 -10.51 -5.11
C LEU A 146 9.72 -11.17 -6.21
N ILE A 147 9.18 -12.23 -6.80
CA ILE A 147 9.68 -12.80 -8.06
C ILE A 147 9.33 -11.83 -9.20
N VAL A 148 10.34 -11.27 -9.84
CA VAL A 148 10.21 -10.37 -11.00
C VAL A 148 10.22 -11.15 -12.31
N ASP A 149 11.14 -12.11 -12.44
CA ASP A 149 11.30 -12.96 -13.63
C ASP A 149 10.98 -14.41 -13.26
N THR A 150 9.80 -14.87 -13.67
CA THR A 150 9.32 -16.22 -13.39
C THR A 150 10.02 -17.30 -14.21
N ASP A 151 10.61 -16.97 -15.36
CA ASP A 151 11.39 -17.93 -16.15
C ASP A 151 12.71 -18.27 -15.46
N LYS A 152 13.31 -17.30 -14.75
CA LYS A 152 14.49 -17.52 -13.90
C LYS A 152 14.12 -18.23 -12.59
N ALA A 153 13.10 -17.74 -11.88
CA ALA A 153 12.73 -18.28 -10.57
C ALA A 153 12.13 -19.70 -10.62
N PHE A 154 11.53 -20.11 -11.74
CA PHE A 154 10.90 -21.42 -11.92
C PHE A 154 11.60 -22.28 -12.97
N ASP A 155 12.92 -22.13 -13.12
CA ASP A 155 13.74 -22.82 -14.11
C ASP A 155 13.97 -24.32 -13.80
N GLY A 156 13.56 -24.77 -12.61
CA GLY A 156 13.63 -26.17 -12.16
C GLY A 156 14.93 -26.53 -11.44
N ASP A 157 15.69 -25.53 -11.00
CA ASP A 157 16.86 -25.69 -10.17
C ASP A 157 16.53 -26.14 -8.71
N TYR A 158 17.51 -26.00 -7.81
CA TYR A 158 17.34 -26.42 -6.42
C TYR A 158 16.40 -25.49 -5.63
N ASP A 159 16.42 -24.19 -5.93
CA ASP A 159 15.71 -23.17 -5.16
C ASP A 159 14.28 -22.91 -5.67
N ALA A 160 13.99 -23.21 -6.93
CA ALA A 160 12.67 -23.07 -7.57
C ALA A 160 11.48 -23.63 -6.75
N PRO A 161 11.55 -24.83 -6.10
CA PRO A 161 10.47 -25.31 -5.25
C PRO A 161 10.24 -24.44 -4.00
N GLY A 162 11.32 -23.83 -3.47
CA GLY A 162 11.22 -22.88 -2.37
C GLY A 162 10.57 -21.58 -2.82
N TYR A 163 10.96 -21.06 -3.98
CA TYR A 163 10.37 -19.87 -4.58
C TYR A 163 8.88 -20.03 -4.90
N ASP A 164 8.46 -21.17 -5.44
CA ASP A 164 7.03 -21.45 -5.67
C ASP A 164 6.21 -21.45 -4.37
N LEU A 165 6.81 -21.81 -3.24
CA LEU A 165 6.08 -21.87 -1.96
C LEU A 165 6.11 -20.55 -1.19
N TYR A 166 7.26 -19.93 -1.04
CA TYR A 166 7.45 -18.87 -0.05
C TYR A 166 7.47 -17.46 -0.62
N MET A 167 7.46 -17.34 -1.95
CA MET A 167 7.51 -16.06 -2.65
C MET A 167 6.23 -15.76 -3.40
N THR A 168 6.01 -14.48 -3.63
CA THR A 168 4.91 -13.91 -4.41
C THR A 168 5.52 -13.29 -5.68
N THR A 169 4.85 -13.39 -6.81
CA THR A 169 5.31 -12.74 -8.04
C THR A 169 4.91 -11.26 -8.05
N VAL A 170 5.58 -10.45 -8.86
CA VAL A 170 5.19 -9.05 -9.13
C VAL A 170 3.75 -8.98 -9.65
N SER A 171 3.38 -9.85 -10.60
CA SER A 171 2.06 -9.87 -11.22
C SER A 171 0.94 -10.13 -10.20
N GLU A 172 1.18 -11.07 -9.28
CA GLU A 172 0.26 -11.38 -8.18
C GLU A 172 0.13 -10.22 -7.22
N PHE A 173 1.25 -9.64 -6.77
CA PHE A 173 1.21 -8.53 -5.82
C PHE A 173 0.47 -7.32 -6.40
N GLU A 174 0.76 -6.95 -7.67
CA GLU A 174 0.05 -5.88 -8.36
C GLU A 174 -1.46 -6.16 -8.48
N ALA A 175 -1.86 -7.41 -8.72
CA ALA A 175 -3.27 -7.80 -8.79
C ALA A 175 -3.98 -7.80 -7.43
N MET A 176 -3.25 -7.97 -6.32
CA MET A 176 -3.81 -7.93 -4.96
C MET A 176 -4.22 -6.53 -4.52
N LEU A 177 -3.44 -5.50 -4.86
CA LEU A 177 -3.66 -4.12 -4.38
C LEU A 177 -5.07 -3.57 -4.66
N PRO A 178 -5.59 -3.61 -5.92
CA PRO A 178 -6.95 -3.15 -6.19
C PRO A 178 -8.01 -4.00 -5.48
N LYS A 179 -7.80 -5.33 -5.38
CA LYS A 179 -8.74 -6.20 -4.65
C LYS A 179 -8.81 -5.86 -3.17
N LEU A 180 -7.67 -5.58 -2.53
CA LEU A 180 -7.63 -5.13 -1.14
C LEU A 180 -8.34 -3.79 -0.97
N GLN A 181 -8.09 -2.83 -1.87
CA GLN A 181 -8.73 -1.52 -1.83
C GLN A 181 -10.26 -1.61 -2.02
N GLU A 182 -10.72 -2.37 -3.02
CA GLU A 182 -12.14 -2.63 -3.31
C GLU A 182 -12.84 -3.33 -2.14
N ALA A 183 -12.14 -4.25 -1.46
CA ALA A 183 -12.62 -4.91 -0.25
C ALA A 183 -12.65 -3.98 0.98
N GLY A 184 -12.28 -2.70 0.84
CA GLY A 184 -12.34 -1.69 1.88
C GLY A 184 -11.12 -1.62 2.79
N PHE A 185 -10.03 -2.32 2.48
CA PHE A 185 -8.80 -2.21 3.26
C PHE A 185 -8.11 -0.86 3.03
N VAL A 186 -7.47 -0.36 4.08
CA VAL A 186 -6.65 0.86 4.08
C VAL A 186 -5.39 0.55 4.88
N LEU A 187 -4.22 0.86 4.31
CA LEU A 187 -2.95 0.72 5.00
C LEU A 187 -2.89 1.64 6.21
N VAL A 188 -2.42 1.12 7.33
CA VAL A 188 -2.23 1.88 8.57
C VAL A 188 -0.84 1.61 9.13
N ASP A 189 -0.29 2.59 9.84
CA ASP A 189 0.89 2.36 10.67
C ASP A 189 0.50 1.45 11.85
N ILE A 190 1.34 0.47 12.17
CA ILE A 190 1.09 -0.41 13.32
C ILE A 190 0.99 0.37 14.64
N HIS A 191 1.67 1.52 14.73
CA HIS A 191 1.59 2.43 15.88
C HIS A 191 0.26 3.20 15.96
N ASP A 192 -0.57 3.17 14.92
CA ASP A 192 -1.94 3.69 15.01
C ASP A 192 -2.91 2.74 15.73
N LEU A 193 -2.47 1.51 16.01
CA LEU A 193 -3.27 0.51 16.69
C LEU A 193 -2.96 0.42 18.20
N VAL A 194 -1.85 1.01 18.65
CA VAL A 194 -1.38 0.92 20.03
C VAL A 194 -0.84 2.25 20.54
N GLU A 195 -1.13 2.51 21.81
CA GLU A 195 -0.40 3.49 22.62
C GLU A 195 0.21 2.79 23.85
N PHE A 196 1.35 3.27 24.32
CA PHE A 196 2.01 2.74 25.50
C PHE A 196 1.86 3.72 26.68
N GLN A 197 0.93 3.43 27.58
CA GLN A 197 0.69 4.22 28.79
C GLN A 197 1.48 3.62 29.96
N ASP A 198 2.44 4.35 30.51
CA ASP A 198 3.33 3.86 31.58
C ASP A 198 3.98 2.50 31.27
N GLY A 199 4.32 2.28 30.00
CA GLY A 199 4.91 1.04 29.50
C GLY A 199 3.92 -0.11 29.28
N VAL A 200 2.62 0.11 29.46
CA VAL A 200 1.53 -0.85 29.18
C VAL A 200 0.93 -0.54 27.82
N ALA A 201 0.82 -1.56 26.96
CA ALA A 201 0.14 -1.46 25.67
C ALA A 201 -1.37 -1.31 25.89
N VAL A 202 -1.95 -0.28 25.30
CA VAL A 202 -3.39 0.00 25.31
C VAL A 202 -3.86 0.19 23.88
N ARG A 203 -5.09 -0.24 23.59
CA ARG A 203 -5.71 -0.04 22.27
C ARG A 203 -5.85 1.45 22.00
N LYS A 204 -5.14 1.93 20.97
CA LYS A 204 -5.36 3.26 20.41
C LYS A 204 -6.57 3.18 19.49
N GLU A 205 -7.51 4.11 19.66
CA GLU A 205 -8.66 4.19 18.78
C GLU A 205 -8.23 4.81 17.44
N ILE A 206 -8.47 4.08 16.35
CA ILE A 206 -8.28 4.59 14.99
C ILE A 206 -9.64 4.97 14.41
N LEU A 207 -9.73 6.21 13.92
CA LEU A 207 -10.91 6.73 13.25
C LEU A 207 -10.72 6.57 11.74
N LEU A 208 -11.63 5.87 11.08
CA LEU A 208 -11.59 5.61 9.63
C LEU A 208 -12.92 6.00 8.99
N PRO A 209 -12.95 6.23 7.67
CA PRO A 209 -14.23 6.37 6.97
C PRO A 209 -15.09 5.12 7.16
N PRO A 210 -16.43 5.26 7.22
CA PRO A 210 -17.33 4.13 7.40
C PRO A 210 -17.06 3.00 6.40
N GLY A 211 -16.96 1.77 6.91
CA GLY A 211 -16.73 0.57 6.10
C GLY A 211 -15.27 0.29 5.73
N LYS A 212 -14.32 1.18 6.07
CA LYS A 212 -12.89 0.92 5.89
C LYS A 212 -12.33 0.01 6.99
N LYS A 213 -11.35 -0.83 6.64
CA LYS A 213 -10.68 -1.79 7.52
C LYS A 213 -9.17 -1.50 7.58
N PRO A 214 -8.56 -1.38 8.78
CA PRO A 214 -7.13 -1.18 8.91
C PRO A 214 -6.37 -2.45 8.47
N LEU A 215 -5.34 -2.25 7.66
CA LEU A 215 -4.44 -3.27 7.15
C LEU A 215 -3.00 -2.89 7.45
N VAL A 216 -2.28 -3.74 8.16
CA VAL A 216 -0.83 -3.67 8.28
C VAL A 216 -0.21 -4.55 7.20
N LEU A 217 0.80 -4.04 6.52
CA LEU A 217 1.60 -4.79 5.55
C LEU A 217 3.04 -4.88 6.06
N SER A 218 3.68 -6.02 5.90
CA SER A 218 5.12 -6.13 6.15
C SER A 218 5.84 -6.97 5.10
N VAL A 219 7.13 -6.71 4.93
CA VAL A 219 8.02 -7.46 4.03
C VAL A 219 9.18 -7.99 4.86
N ASP A 220 9.37 -9.31 4.84
CA ASP A 220 10.50 -9.96 5.50
C ASP A 220 11.70 -10.05 4.57
N ASP A 221 12.89 -10.16 5.19
CA ASP A 221 14.14 -10.43 4.50
C ASP A 221 14.46 -9.45 3.36
N VAL A 222 14.28 -8.14 3.61
CA VAL A 222 14.59 -7.06 2.65
C VAL A 222 16.12 -6.81 2.61
N ASN A 223 16.87 -7.90 2.56
CA ASN A 223 18.33 -8.00 2.58
C ASN A 223 18.88 -8.38 1.21
N TYR A 224 18.03 -8.93 0.32
CA TYR A 224 18.38 -9.37 -1.04
C TYR A 224 19.61 -10.28 -1.05
N TYR A 225 19.41 -11.50 -0.57
CA TYR A 225 20.50 -12.43 -0.31
C TYR A 225 21.24 -12.81 -1.60
N GLN A 226 22.55 -13.06 -1.49
CA GLN A 226 23.42 -13.39 -2.60
C GLN A 226 22.99 -14.65 -3.35
N TYR A 227 22.36 -15.60 -2.65
CA TYR A 227 21.85 -16.82 -3.29
C TYR A 227 20.69 -16.53 -4.26
N MET A 228 19.97 -15.42 -4.12
CA MET A 228 18.89 -15.02 -5.04
C MET A 228 19.42 -14.32 -6.30
N ALA A 229 20.73 -14.11 -6.39
CA ALA A 229 21.32 -13.48 -7.56
C ALA A 229 21.08 -14.35 -8.80
N ASP A 230 20.64 -13.71 -9.89
CA ASP A 230 20.28 -14.36 -11.15
C ASP A 230 19.01 -15.23 -11.14
N ASP A 231 18.29 -15.32 -10.01
CA ASP A 231 17.03 -16.10 -9.89
C ASP A 231 15.76 -15.28 -10.09
N GLY A 232 15.88 -14.10 -10.73
CA GLY A 232 14.73 -13.28 -11.09
C GLY A 232 14.18 -12.40 -9.98
N PHE A 233 15.00 -12.04 -9.00
CA PHE A 233 14.65 -11.08 -7.94
C PHE A 233 15.34 -9.73 -8.13
N ALA A 234 14.86 -8.71 -7.42
CA ALA A 234 15.67 -7.51 -7.21
C ALA A 234 16.93 -7.83 -6.38
N SER A 235 17.97 -7.03 -6.57
CA SER A 235 19.26 -7.20 -5.89
C SER A 235 19.46 -6.22 -4.73
N ARG A 236 18.74 -5.09 -4.71
CA ARG A 236 18.75 -4.08 -3.65
C ARG A 236 17.64 -3.06 -3.84
N LEU A 237 17.43 -2.24 -2.81
CA LEU A 237 16.78 -0.94 -2.93
C LEU A 237 17.83 0.17 -3.07
N ASP A 238 17.56 1.16 -3.91
CA ASP A 238 18.43 2.32 -4.10
C ASP A 238 17.57 3.55 -4.41
N LEU A 239 18.21 4.72 -4.43
CA LEU A 239 17.53 5.98 -4.71
C LEU A 239 17.72 6.37 -6.18
N ASP A 240 16.65 6.85 -6.79
CA ASP A 240 16.75 7.56 -8.07
C ASP A 240 17.27 9.00 -7.89
N GLU A 241 17.32 9.76 -8.99
CA GLU A 241 17.78 11.15 -8.98
C GLU A 241 16.89 12.11 -8.18
N ASN A 242 15.64 11.72 -7.90
CA ASN A 242 14.67 12.48 -7.11
C ASN A 242 14.63 12.03 -5.64
N GLY A 243 15.47 11.06 -5.25
CA GLY A 243 15.46 10.49 -3.90
C GLY A 243 14.32 9.51 -3.65
N GLN A 244 13.62 9.05 -4.68
CA GLN A 244 12.60 8.01 -4.53
C GLN A 244 13.26 6.63 -4.47
N VAL A 245 12.76 5.78 -3.58
CA VAL A 245 13.26 4.41 -3.43
C VAL A 245 12.75 3.55 -4.58
N LYS A 246 13.68 2.95 -5.33
CA LYS A 246 13.44 2.01 -6.43
C LYS A 246 14.10 0.67 -6.12
N ALA A 247 13.68 -0.38 -6.81
CA ALA A 247 14.38 -1.67 -6.80
C ALA A 247 15.43 -1.71 -7.91
N VAL A 248 16.53 -2.44 -7.70
CA VAL A 248 17.54 -2.70 -8.73
C VAL A 248 17.40 -4.13 -9.24
N VAL A 249 16.92 -4.30 -10.47
CA VAL A 249 16.74 -5.59 -11.14
C VAL A 249 17.71 -5.66 -12.33
N ASP A 250 18.53 -6.71 -12.40
CA ASP A 250 19.56 -6.88 -13.45
C ASP A 250 20.43 -5.61 -13.67
N GLY A 251 20.72 -4.90 -12.56
CA GLY A 251 21.52 -3.66 -12.58
C GLY A 251 20.76 -2.38 -12.96
N VAL A 252 19.45 -2.45 -13.21
CA VAL A 252 18.60 -1.33 -13.62
C VAL A 252 17.64 -0.92 -12.51
N LEU A 253 17.54 0.39 -12.23
CA LEU A 253 16.53 0.94 -11.32
C LEU A 253 15.14 0.84 -11.95
N THR A 254 14.16 0.34 -11.20
CA THR A 254 12.80 0.13 -11.68
C THR A 254 11.75 0.31 -10.59
N ASP A 255 10.57 0.75 -11.01
CA ASP A 255 9.37 0.84 -10.16
C ASP A 255 8.64 -0.50 -9.99
N ASN A 256 8.96 -1.50 -10.81
CA ASN A 256 8.25 -2.79 -10.86
C ASN A 256 9.14 -3.96 -10.42
N GLY A 257 10.08 -3.71 -9.51
CA GLY A 257 11.07 -4.71 -9.10
C GLY A 257 10.82 -5.36 -7.75
N ASP A 258 9.99 -4.78 -6.88
CA ASP A 258 9.67 -5.37 -5.57
C ASP A 258 8.50 -4.63 -4.89
N VAL A 259 8.09 -5.10 -3.70
CA VAL A 259 6.98 -4.53 -2.90
C VAL A 259 7.11 -3.03 -2.70
N VAL A 260 8.29 -2.53 -2.33
CA VAL A 260 8.50 -1.13 -1.94
C VAL A 260 8.12 -0.14 -3.06
N PRO A 261 8.74 -0.19 -4.25
CA PRO A 261 8.41 0.74 -5.32
C PRO A 261 6.99 0.52 -5.88
N ILE A 262 6.53 -0.74 -5.99
CA ILE A 262 5.18 -1.04 -6.51
C ILE A 262 4.11 -0.45 -5.59
N LEU A 263 4.23 -0.68 -4.28
CA LEU A 263 3.29 -0.13 -3.31
C LEU A 263 3.38 1.40 -3.23
N GLY A 264 4.59 1.95 -3.32
CA GLY A 264 4.82 3.39 -3.37
C GLY A 264 4.06 4.05 -4.52
N ARG A 265 4.22 3.52 -5.74
CA ARG A 265 3.49 3.97 -6.93
C ARG A 265 1.98 3.83 -6.76
N TYR A 266 1.52 2.66 -6.32
CA TYR A 266 0.09 2.40 -6.14
C TYR A 266 -0.54 3.40 -5.16
N VAL A 267 0.09 3.67 -4.02
CA VAL A 267 -0.42 4.65 -3.04
C VAL A 267 -0.37 6.08 -3.58
N ALA A 268 0.61 6.43 -4.42
CA ALA A 268 0.63 7.76 -5.06
C ALA A 268 -0.55 7.93 -6.03
N GLU A 269 -0.92 6.88 -6.77
CA GLU A 269 -2.08 6.87 -7.68
C GLU A 269 -3.41 6.77 -6.92
N HIS A 270 -3.41 6.07 -5.78
CA HIS A 270 -4.54 5.77 -4.90
C HIS A 270 -4.28 6.17 -3.44
N PRO A 271 -4.17 7.47 -3.09
CA PRO A 271 -3.91 7.91 -1.72
C PRO A 271 -4.97 7.42 -0.73
N GLU A 272 -6.20 7.19 -1.19
CA GLU A 272 -7.29 6.65 -0.38
C GLU A 272 -7.11 5.18 0.04
N PHE A 273 -6.07 4.50 -0.44
CA PHE A 273 -5.65 3.18 0.05
C PHE A 273 -4.72 3.27 1.26
N SER A 274 -4.24 4.45 1.63
CA SER A 274 -3.22 4.66 2.66
C SER A 274 -3.67 5.71 3.68
N TRP A 275 -3.89 5.28 4.92
CA TRP A 275 -4.25 6.18 6.01
C TRP A 275 -3.05 7.06 6.33
N ARG A 276 -3.16 8.36 5.99
CA ARG A 276 -2.15 9.37 6.30
C ARG A 276 -0.75 8.94 5.86
N GLY A 277 -0.66 8.39 4.64
CA GLY A 277 0.60 8.07 3.98
C GLY A 277 1.28 6.78 4.45
N ALA A 278 0.69 6.04 5.39
CA ALA A 278 1.22 4.76 5.88
C ALA A 278 1.52 3.76 4.74
N LYS A 279 2.68 3.10 4.81
CA LYS A 279 3.07 2.04 3.88
C LYS A 279 3.03 0.69 4.58
N GLY A 280 4.18 0.19 4.99
CA GLY A 280 4.30 -1.08 5.69
C GLY A 280 5.54 -1.12 6.55
N ILE A 281 5.90 -2.33 7.00
CA ILE A 281 7.04 -2.59 7.86
C ILE A 281 8.06 -3.42 7.10
N LEU A 282 9.30 -2.97 7.00
CA LEU A 282 10.41 -3.73 6.42
C LEU A 282 11.19 -4.43 7.52
N ALA A 283 11.13 -5.76 7.56
CA ALA A 283 11.83 -6.58 8.52
C ALA A 283 13.25 -6.88 8.00
N LEU A 284 14.25 -6.36 8.70
CA LEU A 284 15.65 -6.53 8.33
C LEU A 284 16.34 -7.54 9.22
N THR A 285 16.98 -8.53 8.60
CA THR A 285 17.96 -9.35 9.30
C THR A 285 19.31 -8.63 9.31
N GLY A 286 20.28 -9.17 10.05
CA GLY A 286 21.67 -8.72 9.93
C GLY A 286 22.54 -9.64 9.08
N TYR A 287 21.96 -10.69 8.50
CA TYR A 287 22.67 -11.57 7.58
C TYR A 287 22.73 -10.90 6.21
N GLU A 288 23.93 -10.77 5.65
CA GLU A 288 24.20 -10.10 4.38
C GLU A 288 23.67 -8.64 4.30
N GLY A 289 23.72 -7.93 5.42
CA GLY A 289 23.55 -6.48 5.48
C GLY A 289 22.11 -5.98 5.58
N ALA A 290 21.76 -4.94 4.82
CA ALA A 290 20.43 -4.31 4.83
C ALA A 290 20.11 -3.66 3.49
N PHE A 291 18.87 -3.80 3.02
CA PHE A 291 18.39 -3.27 1.73
C PHE A 291 19.21 -3.70 0.51
N GLY A 292 20.01 -4.77 0.62
CA GLY A 292 20.90 -5.27 -0.44
C GLY A 292 22.32 -4.70 -0.41
N TYR A 293 22.66 -3.88 0.59
CA TYR A 293 24.03 -3.42 0.83
C TYR A 293 24.71 -4.30 1.88
N ARG A 294 25.92 -4.81 1.56
CA ARG A 294 26.70 -5.73 2.40
C ARG A 294 27.44 -5.02 3.55
N ILE A 295 26.69 -4.30 4.37
CA ILE A 295 27.21 -3.49 5.49
C ILE A 295 27.75 -4.31 6.67
N THR A 296 27.53 -5.63 6.66
CA THR A 296 28.03 -6.56 7.68
C THR A 296 29.23 -7.38 7.24
N ASP A 297 29.62 -7.26 5.97
CA ASP A 297 30.69 -8.04 5.33
C ASP A 297 31.74 -7.08 4.75
N LEU A 298 31.96 -5.94 5.44
CA LEU A 298 32.78 -4.83 4.95
C LEU A 298 34.25 -5.21 4.75
N GLU A 299 34.72 -6.25 5.42
CA GLU A 299 36.07 -6.80 5.25
C GLU A 299 36.36 -7.32 3.84
N ASP A 300 35.32 -7.63 3.07
CA ASP A 300 35.44 -8.11 1.69
C ASP A 300 35.60 -6.97 0.67
N TYR A 301 35.51 -5.72 1.13
CA TYR A 301 35.53 -4.52 0.30
C TYR A 301 36.65 -3.56 0.70
N ASP A 302 37.07 -2.71 -0.24
CA ASP A 302 37.93 -1.58 0.10
C ASP A 302 37.16 -0.55 0.96
N GLU A 303 37.90 0.26 1.70
CA GLU A 303 37.33 1.24 2.65
C GLU A 303 36.36 2.21 1.97
N ALA A 304 36.65 2.67 0.75
CA ALA A 304 35.80 3.63 0.06
C ALA A 304 34.46 3.00 -0.37
N THR A 305 34.51 1.78 -0.89
CA THR A 305 33.32 0.99 -1.25
C THR A 305 32.50 0.68 0.00
N GLY A 306 33.14 0.25 1.09
CA GLY A 306 32.46 0.00 2.37
C GLY A 306 31.75 1.24 2.91
N GLN A 307 32.43 2.39 2.96
CA GLN A 307 31.81 3.65 3.40
C GLN A 307 30.65 4.09 2.50
N ALA A 308 30.76 3.90 1.18
CA ALA A 308 29.68 4.20 0.26
C ALA A 308 28.44 3.33 0.52
N MET A 309 28.61 2.03 0.81
CA MET A 309 27.50 1.14 1.17
C MET A 309 26.80 1.61 2.46
N LEU A 310 27.57 1.96 3.51
CA LEU A 310 27.00 2.48 4.76
C LEU A 310 26.15 3.75 4.54
N GLN A 311 26.67 4.70 3.76
CA GLN A 311 25.96 5.94 3.42
C GLN A 311 24.70 5.68 2.61
N LYS A 312 24.78 4.75 1.65
CA LYS A 312 23.63 4.37 0.83
C LYS A 312 22.54 3.68 1.63
N THR A 313 22.88 2.77 2.54
CA THR A 313 21.92 2.17 3.47
C THR A 313 21.20 3.25 4.29
N GLN A 314 21.96 4.21 4.85
CA GLN A 314 21.37 5.32 5.62
C GLN A 314 20.42 6.17 4.79
N ALA A 315 20.81 6.54 3.58
CA ALA A 315 19.98 7.33 2.68
C ALA A 315 18.68 6.61 2.30
N VAL A 316 18.77 5.30 1.98
CA VAL A 316 17.59 4.47 1.69
C VAL A 316 16.68 4.36 2.93
N ALA A 317 17.23 4.09 4.11
CA ALA A 317 16.47 4.03 5.35
C ALA A 317 15.72 5.33 5.64
N GLN A 318 16.39 6.47 5.44
CA GLN A 318 15.79 7.79 5.61
C GLN A 318 14.62 8.00 4.63
N ALA A 319 14.84 7.78 3.33
CA ALA A 319 13.79 7.95 2.32
C ALA A 319 12.59 7.02 2.55
N LEU A 320 12.81 5.79 3.00
CA LEU A 320 11.75 4.86 3.39
C LEU A 320 10.91 5.42 4.54
N ARG A 321 11.55 5.90 5.61
CA ARG A 321 10.85 6.46 6.78
C ARG A 321 10.08 7.73 6.43
N GLU A 322 10.68 8.61 5.65
CA GLU A 322 10.03 9.86 5.18
C GLU A 322 8.79 9.59 4.31
N THR A 323 8.71 8.42 3.67
CA THR A 323 7.59 8.02 2.80
C THR A 323 6.58 7.09 3.49
N GLY A 324 6.68 6.91 4.82
CA GLY A 324 5.70 6.20 5.63
C GLY A 324 6.00 4.72 5.87
N TRP A 325 7.22 4.25 5.59
CA TRP A 325 7.65 2.90 5.97
C TRP A 325 8.21 2.86 7.39
N GLN A 326 7.86 1.79 8.10
CA GLN A 326 8.51 1.40 9.35
C GLN A 326 9.61 0.38 9.07
N ILE A 327 10.59 0.30 9.97
CA ILE A 327 11.67 -0.69 9.90
C ILE A 327 11.61 -1.52 11.18
N ALA A 328 11.74 -2.83 11.06
CA ALA A 328 11.70 -3.77 12.18
C ALA A 328 12.99 -4.60 12.26
N CYS A 329 13.31 -5.03 13.48
CA CYS A 329 14.32 -6.04 13.70
C CYS A 329 13.75 -7.42 13.38
N HIS A 330 14.45 -8.17 12.52
CA HIS A 330 14.13 -9.55 12.16
C HIS A 330 15.24 -10.52 12.62
N SER A 331 15.78 -10.28 13.82
CA SER A 331 17.02 -10.89 14.35
C SER A 331 18.27 -10.53 13.54
N TYR A 332 19.45 -10.97 13.98
CA TYR A 332 20.66 -10.82 13.18
C TYR A 332 20.87 -12.02 12.24
N THR A 333 20.94 -13.22 12.78
CA THR A 333 21.38 -14.40 12.02
C THR A 333 20.31 -15.06 11.16
N HIS A 334 19.02 -14.88 11.51
CA HIS A 334 17.90 -15.61 10.90
C HIS A 334 18.14 -17.14 10.83
N ASN A 335 18.87 -17.69 11.81
CA ASN A 335 19.39 -19.06 11.78
C ASN A 335 18.29 -20.12 12.00
N GLN A 336 18.56 -21.37 11.60
CA GLN A 336 17.68 -22.52 11.76
C GLN A 336 17.24 -22.83 13.19
N TYR A 337 17.95 -22.34 14.22
CA TYR A 337 17.48 -22.47 15.59
C TYR A 337 16.15 -21.71 15.85
N TRP A 338 15.85 -20.70 15.04
CA TRP A 338 14.54 -20.07 15.02
C TRP A 338 13.48 -21.00 14.44
N ASN A 339 13.73 -21.55 13.25
CA ASN A 339 12.83 -22.46 12.56
C ASN A 339 12.47 -23.70 13.40
N ASN A 340 13.48 -24.33 14.00
CA ASN A 340 13.28 -25.52 14.85
C ASN A 340 12.82 -25.17 16.28
N ARG A 341 12.66 -23.88 16.61
CA ARG A 341 12.20 -23.36 17.90
C ARG A 341 13.10 -23.72 19.09
N THR A 342 14.40 -23.83 18.87
CA THR A 342 15.39 -24.17 19.93
C THR A 342 16.19 -22.97 20.45
N ILE A 343 15.83 -21.74 20.05
CA ILE A 343 16.50 -20.49 20.43
C ILE A 343 16.84 -20.45 21.92
N THR A 344 18.11 -20.39 22.28
CA THR A 344 18.54 -20.21 23.67
C THR A 344 18.56 -18.73 24.05
N MET A 345 18.65 -18.43 25.36
CA MET A 345 18.85 -17.05 25.82
C MET A 345 20.15 -16.45 25.25
N GLU A 346 21.23 -17.22 25.18
CA GLU A 346 22.50 -16.76 24.62
C GLU A 346 22.37 -16.43 23.12
N GLN A 347 21.65 -17.25 22.37
CA GLN A 347 21.42 -17.03 20.93
C GLN A 347 20.59 -15.77 20.67
N ILE A 348 19.51 -15.55 21.42
CA ILE A 348 18.71 -14.32 21.25
C ILE A 348 19.50 -13.07 21.70
N GLN A 349 20.31 -13.17 22.76
CA GLN A 349 21.19 -12.09 23.19
C GLN A 349 22.23 -11.75 22.12
N TYR A 350 22.81 -12.77 21.49
CA TYR A 350 23.72 -12.61 20.37
C TYR A 350 23.03 -11.96 19.18
N ASP A 351 21.88 -12.46 18.76
CA ASP A 351 21.12 -11.92 17.62
C ASP A 351 20.79 -10.44 17.83
N ILE A 352 20.15 -10.10 18.94
CA ILE A 352 19.70 -8.73 19.18
C ILE A 352 20.88 -7.80 19.41
N GLY A 353 21.90 -8.25 20.15
CA GLY A 353 23.12 -7.46 20.38
C GLY A 353 23.84 -7.12 19.08
N ARG A 354 23.95 -8.08 18.15
CA ARG A 354 24.57 -7.84 16.84
C ARG A 354 23.71 -6.95 15.95
N TRP A 355 22.41 -7.19 15.86
CA TRP A 355 21.53 -6.35 15.05
C TRP A 355 21.59 -4.88 15.47
N LYS A 356 21.54 -4.62 16.79
CA LYS A 356 21.68 -3.27 17.34
C LYS A 356 23.03 -2.62 17.09
N ARG A 357 24.11 -3.41 17.03
CA ARG A 357 25.46 -2.90 16.81
C ARG A 357 25.75 -2.66 15.32
N ASP A 358 25.32 -3.58 14.47
CA ASP A 358 25.77 -3.67 13.09
C ASP A 358 24.73 -3.13 12.08
N ILE A 359 23.43 -3.13 12.43
CA ILE A 359 22.34 -2.73 11.52
C ILE A 359 21.64 -1.45 11.98
N ALA A 360 21.17 -1.39 13.24
CA ALA A 360 20.43 -0.25 13.78
C ALA A 360 21.08 1.13 13.54
N PRO A 361 22.42 1.30 13.62
CA PRO A 361 23.06 2.60 13.36
C PRO A 361 22.87 3.14 11.94
N TYR A 362 22.51 2.27 10.98
CA TYR A 362 22.33 2.64 9.58
C TYR A 362 20.86 2.66 9.16
N VAL A 363 19.97 2.01 9.89
CA VAL A 363 18.54 1.91 9.55
C VAL A 363 17.61 2.63 10.55
N GLY A 364 18.19 3.14 11.64
CA GLY A 364 17.49 3.78 12.74
C GLY A 364 16.95 2.78 13.77
N GLU A 365 16.70 3.29 14.97
CA GLU A 365 16.09 2.52 16.06
C GLU A 365 14.67 2.04 15.70
N THR A 366 14.23 0.98 16.37
CA THR A 366 12.89 0.42 16.23
C THR A 366 12.46 -0.29 17.50
N ASP A 367 11.17 -0.21 17.81
CA ASP A 367 10.51 -0.99 18.86
C ASP A 367 9.71 -2.18 18.28
N ILE A 368 9.81 -2.43 16.98
CA ILE A 368 9.14 -3.54 16.29
C ILE A 368 10.12 -4.72 16.15
N PHE A 369 9.71 -5.87 16.68
CA PHE A 369 10.38 -7.14 16.45
C PHE A 369 9.45 -8.07 15.65
N ILE A 370 9.88 -8.44 14.44
CA ILE A 370 9.24 -9.50 13.67
C ILE A 370 10.05 -10.76 13.89
N SER A 371 9.39 -11.82 14.35
CA SER A 371 10.07 -13.07 14.69
C SER A 371 10.43 -13.91 13.46
N PRO A 372 11.71 -14.32 13.31
CA PRO A 372 12.12 -15.26 12.27
C PRO A 372 11.25 -16.52 12.26
N PHE A 373 10.90 -17.00 11.07
CA PHE A 373 10.05 -18.21 10.86
C PHE A 373 8.71 -18.19 11.61
N GLY A 374 8.24 -17.02 12.04
CA GLY A 374 6.97 -16.87 12.76
C GLY A 374 6.95 -17.46 14.16
N VAL A 375 8.10 -17.49 14.84
CA VAL A 375 8.19 -17.99 16.22
C VAL A 375 7.32 -17.15 17.16
N SER A 376 6.47 -17.82 17.94
CA SER A 376 5.72 -17.20 19.02
C SER A 376 6.22 -17.75 20.34
N PHE A 377 6.60 -16.87 21.26
CA PHE A 377 6.99 -17.23 22.62
C PHE A 377 5.79 -17.19 23.57
N ALA A 378 5.87 -17.95 24.66
CA ALA A 378 4.91 -17.79 25.76
C ALA A 378 5.07 -16.41 26.41
N ARG A 379 3.99 -15.92 27.01
CA ARG A 379 3.96 -14.58 27.64
C ARG A 379 5.03 -14.43 28.73
N ASP A 380 5.22 -15.45 29.55
CA ASP A 380 6.15 -15.49 30.68
C ASP A 380 7.55 -16.00 30.28
N ASP A 381 7.82 -16.14 28.98
CA ASP A 381 9.13 -16.55 28.50
C ASP A 381 10.18 -15.47 28.80
N ALA A 382 11.29 -15.89 29.41
CA ALA A 382 12.39 -14.98 29.75
C ALA A 382 12.94 -14.23 28.52
N ARG A 383 12.85 -14.83 27.31
CA ARG A 383 13.27 -14.20 26.07
C ARG A 383 12.38 -13.02 25.68
N MET A 384 11.07 -13.09 25.99
CA MET A 384 10.17 -11.94 25.83
C MET A 384 10.54 -10.81 26.79
N ALA A 385 10.87 -11.12 28.05
CA ALA A 385 11.36 -10.11 28.98
C ALA A 385 12.66 -9.44 28.48
N PHE A 386 13.61 -10.25 27.99
CA PHE A 386 14.83 -9.73 27.38
C PHE A 386 14.55 -8.82 26.18
N LEU A 387 13.67 -9.20 25.25
CA LEU A 387 13.30 -8.35 24.11
C LEU A 387 12.68 -7.01 24.56
N ARG A 388 11.85 -6.99 25.61
CA ARG A 388 11.33 -5.74 26.20
C ARG A 388 12.46 -4.86 26.74
N GLU A 389 13.40 -5.44 27.49
CA GLU A 389 14.57 -4.72 28.01
C GLU A 389 15.42 -4.13 26.88
N GLN A 390 15.39 -4.76 25.71
CA GLN A 390 16.02 -4.24 24.49
C GLN A 390 15.18 -3.19 23.75
N GLY A 391 14.05 -2.74 24.28
CA GLY A 391 13.26 -1.64 23.72
C GLY A 391 12.19 -2.07 22.71
N PHE A 392 12.07 -3.36 22.38
CA PHE A 392 11.01 -3.84 21.50
C PHE A 392 9.70 -3.94 22.24
N SER A 393 8.66 -3.24 21.79
CA SER A 393 7.32 -3.18 22.40
C SER A 393 6.24 -3.80 21.52
N ILE A 394 6.54 -4.00 20.24
CA ILE A 394 5.67 -4.58 19.23
C ILE A 394 6.28 -5.91 18.77
N TYR A 395 5.49 -6.99 18.81
CA TYR A 395 5.93 -8.33 18.44
C TYR A 395 5.02 -8.93 17.36
N CYS A 396 5.58 -9.25 16.20
CA CYS A 396 4.86 -9.86 15.10
C CYS A 396 5.34 -11.30 14.83
N HIS A 397 4.39 -12.22 14.72
CA HIS A 397 4.64 -13.64 14.41
C HIS A 397 3.65 -14.16 13.40
N VAL A 398 3.94 -15.31 12.79
CA VAL A 398 3.05 -15.91 11.80
C VAL A 398 1.90 -16.63 12.52
N ASP A 399 0.68 -16.17 12.25
CA ASP A 399 -0.57 -16.79 12.68
C ASP A 399 -1.67 -16.43 11.67
N SER A 400 -2.23 -17.45 11.01
CA SER A 400 -3.21 -17.26 9.94
C SER A 400 -4.54 -16.64 10.38
N THR A 401 -4.80 -16.55 11.69
CA THR A 401 -5.98 -15.88 12.24
C THR A 401 -5.74 -14.41 12.58
N MET A 402 -4.50 -13.92 12.41
CA MET A 402 -4.08 -12.54 12.66
C MET A 402 -4.56 -11.97 14.02
N PRO A 403 -4.39 -12.68 15.14
CA PRO A 403 -4.84 -12.18 16.44
C PRO A 403 -4.08 -10.92 16.82
N THR A 404 -4.78 -9.93 17.35
CA THR A 404 -4.18 -8.70 17.89
C THR A 404 -4.40 -8.64 19.40
N LYS A 405 -3.34 -8.40 20.17
CA LYS A 405 -3.37 -8.40 21.64
C LYS A 405 -2.59 -7.21 22.19
N TRP A 406 -3.21 -6.51 23.13
CA TRP A 406 -2.58 -5.56 24.03
C TRP A 406 -2.41 -6.27 25.38
N ASP A 407 -1.22 -6.82 25.63
CA ASP A 407 -0.94 -7.69 26.77
C ASP A 407 0.22 -7.17 27.61
N GLY A 408 -0.12 -6.51 28.72
CA GLY A 408 0.88 -5.91 29.60
C GLY A 408 1.71 -4.91 28.82
N SER A 409 3.03 -5.10 28.78
CA SER A 409 3.94 -4.20 28.07
C SER A 409 4.10 -4.50 26.58
N TRP A 410 3.36 -5.46 26.02
CA TRP A 410 3.46 -5.89 24.64
C TRP A 410 2.21 -5.57 23.82
N PHE A 411 2.44 -5.07 22.61
CA PHE A 411 1.49 -5.22 21.51
C PHE A 411 1.91 -6.40 20.65
N ILE A 412 1.04 -7.38 20.47
CA ILE A 412 1.32 -8.59 19.71
C ILE A 412 0.33 -8.68 18.56
N GLN A 413 0.84 -8.78 17.33
CA GLN A 413 0.02 -8.91 16.14
C GLN A 413 0.45 -10.13 15.32
N GLY A 414 -0.45 -11.08 15.17
CA GLY A 414 -0.27 -12.20 14.25
C GLY A 414 -0.45 -11.76 12.80
N ARG A 415 0.28 -12.39 11.90
CA ARG A 415 0.29 -12.06 10.47
C ARG A 415 0.23 -13.28 9.57
N ILE A 416 -0.34 -13.12 8.39
CA ILE A 416 -0.50 -14.18 7.38
C ILE A 416 0.28 -13.86 6.11
N ASN A 417 0.96 -14.87 5.57
CA ASN A 417 1.67 -14.81 4.28
C ASN A 417 0.68 -14.89 3.12
N LEU A 418 0.85 -14.02 2.13
CA LEU A 418 0.15 -14.10 0.85
C LEU A 418 1.11 -14.58 -0.26
N ASP A 419 1.60 -15.81 -0.09
CA ASP A 419 2.59 -16.46 -0.98
C ASP A 419 1.99 -17.68 -1.70
N GLY A 420 2.78 -18.32 -2.57
CA GLY A 420 2.32 -19.49 -3.32
C GLY A 420 1.89 -20.66 -2.44
N LEU A 421 2.51 -20.85 -1.26
CA LEU A 421 2.10 -21.88 -0.30
C LEU A 421 0.67 -21.64 0.18
N THR A 422 0.38 -20.44 0.67
CA THR A 422 -0.94 -20.12 1.20
C THR A 422 -1.98 -20.05 0.09
N MET A 423 -1.65 -19.41 -1.04
CA MET A 423 -2.56 -19.29 -2.18
C MET A 423 -2.90 -20.65 -2.81
N LYS A 424 -1.96 -21.60 -2.91
CA LYS A 424 -2.19 -22.91 -3.54
C LYS A 424 -2.74 -23.96 -2.57
N ARG A 425 -2.22 -24.02 -1.34
CA ARG A 425 -2.52 -25.12 -0.39
C ARG A 425 -3.57 -24.76 0.64
N TYR A 426 -3.73 -23.48 0.96
CA TYR A 426 -4.65 -22.99 1.99
C TYR A 426 -5.44 -21.75 1.53
N PRO A 427 -6.02 -21.75 0.30
CA PRO A 427 -6.67 -20.57 -0.27
C PRO A 427 -7.82 -20.05 0.59
N GLU A 428 -8.47 -20.92 1.37
CA GLU A 428 -9.54 -20.55 2.30
C GLU A 428 -9.09 -19.57 3.37
N ARG A 429 -7.80 -19.57 3.72
CA ARG A 429 -7.25 -18.63 4.72
C ARG A 429 -7.23 -17.20 4.20
N ILE A 430 -7.13 -17.04 2.87
CA ILE A 430 -7.12 -15.74 2.19
C ILE A 430 -8.55 -15.34 1.80
N SER A 431 -9.30 -16.24 1.16
CA SER A 431 -10.62 -15.92 0.62
C SER A 431 -11.68 -15.60 1.66
N GLN A 432 -11.50 -16.06 2.91
CA GLN A 432 -12.37 -15.66 4.02
C GLN A 432 -12.26 -14.17 4.39
N TYR A 433 -11.15 -13.49 4.07
CA TYR A 433 -10.88 -12.11 4.51
C TYR A 433 -10.62 -11.12 3.37
N PHE A 434 -9.97 -11.56 2.29
CA PHE A 434 -9.36 -10.66 1.30
C PHE A 434 -10.00 -10.80 -0.09
N PHE A 435 -9.66 -11.87 -0.80
CA PHE A 435 -10.06 -12.13 -2.19
C PHE A 435 -9.87 -13.61 -2.52
N ASP A 436 -10.41 -14.07 -3.66
CA ASP A 436 -10.16 -15.43 -4.16
C ASP A 436 -8.75 -15.55 -4.78
N PRO A 437 -7.84 -16.38 -4.22
CA PRO A 437 -6.48 -16.53 -4.76
C PRO A 437 -6.44 -17.04 -6.20
N SER A 438 -7.46 -17.77 -6.66
CA SER A 438 -7.48 -18.29 -8.04
C SER A 438 -7.62 -17.20 -9.09
N GLU A 439 -8.05 -15.99 -8.72
CA GLU A 439 -8.15 -14.84 -9.60
C GLU A 439 -6.82 -14.09 -9.80
N ILE A 440 -5.82 -14.39 -8.97
CA ILE A 440 -4.54 -13.66 -8.97
C ILE A 440 -3.33 -14.54 -9.25
N LEU A 441 -3.42 -15.85 -9.00
CA LEU A 441 -2.29 -16.78 -9.13
C LEU A 441 -1.63 -16.64 -10.51
N ASP A 442 -0.31 -16.44 -10.51
CA ASP A 442 0.45 -16.27 -11.74
C ASP A 442 0.40 -17.57 -12.56
N PRO A 443 -0.05 -17.55 -13.83
CA PRO A 443 -0.12 -18.74 -14.67
C PRO A 443 1.25 -19.36 -14.97
N ALA A 444 2.36 -18.64 -14.74
CA ALA A 444 3.72 -19.15 -14.87
C ALA A 444 4.14 -20.07 -13.72
N ARG A 445 3.39 -20.09 -12.60
CA ARG A 445 3.72 -20.97 -11.47
C ARG A 445 3.69 -22.46 -11.88
N PRO A 446 4.61 -23.28 -11.33
CA PRO A 446 4.59 -24.72 -11.50
C PRO A 446 3.26 -25.34 -11.04
N GLN A 447 2.75 -26.30 -11.83
CA GLN A 447 1.47 -27.01 -11.57
C GLN A 447 1.58 -28.13 -10.55
#